data_AF-A0A5K3EW44-F1
#
_entry.id   AF-A0A5K3EW44-F1
#
_cell.length_a   1.000
_cell.length_b   1.000
_cell.length_c   1.000
_cell.angle_alpha   90.00
_cell.angle_beta   90.00
_cell.angle_gamma   90.00
#
_symmetry.space_group_name_H-M   'P 1'
#
loop_
_entity.id
_entity.type
_entity.pdbx_description
1 polymer ?
#
loop_
_entity_poly.entity_id
_entity_poly.type
_entity_poly.pdbx_seq_one_letter_code
_entity_poly.pdbx_strand_id
1 'polypeptide(L)'
;MFVSFEAKRMLIQLASETLDGDFLLKRSEWSAFLENSASSSVKSILNELDGPIVGQNLANTILACTLMDKKVSKGSRAEHLKTAHNMSDEHFRWLVLEPLVLQGQWMEIDQLLLEKKWLSRKPTPSLPIDRLILFFHSMKAPKEVKQRFLQYMPGSESLTDLVVRLGLFDLGLEYFIRRKDVSGLRNLLSRTPSSREEFKIGQTYLSKPVGHTRSHDFLVD
;
A
#
# COMPACT_ATOMS: atom_id res chain seq x y z
N MET A 1 4.24 -8.60 -10.70
CA MET A 1 5.17 -9.73 -10.51
C MET A 1 6.48 -9.24 -9.91
N PHE A 2 6.49 -8.89 -8.62
CA PHE A 2 7.72 -8.64 -7.84
C PHE A 2 7.43 -8.93 -6.36
N VAL A 3 7.12 -10.19 -6.08
CA VAL A 3 7.39 -10.78 -4.76
C VAL A 3 8.88 -11.11 -4.81
N SER A 4 9.70 -10.47 -3.97
CA SER A 4 11.15 -10.72 -3.98
C SER A 4 11.38 -12.23 -3.87
N PHE A 5 12.42 -12.73 -4.54
CA PHE A 5 12.78 -14.15 -4.52
C PHE A 5 12.91 -14.69 -3.07
N GLU A 6 13.26 -13.82 -2.12
CA GLU A 6 13.24 -14.08 -0.67
C GLU A 6 11.84 -14.23 -0.09
N ALA A 7 10.91 -13.32 -0.41
CA ALA A 7 9.52 -13.47 0.00
C ALA A 7 8.92 -14.77 -0.55
N LYS A 8 9.25 -15.15 -1.79
CA LYS A 8 8.82 -16.43 -2.37
C LYS A 8 9.45 -17.64 -1.68
N ARG A 9 10.75 -17.60 -1.33
CA ARG A 9 11.42 -18.66 -0.53
C ARG A 9 10.83 -18.78 0.87
N MET A 10 10.48 -17.66 1.49
CA MET A 10 9.91 -17.66 2.83
C MET A 10 8.46 -18.17 2.84
N LEU A 11 7.68 -17.84 1.79
CA LEU A 11 6.35 -18.44 1.57
C LEU A 11 6.43 -19.96 1.40
N ILE A 12 7.47 -20.47 0.73
CA ILE A 12 7.73 -21.91 0.59
C ILE A 12 8.10 -22.55 1.95
N GLN A 13 8.84 -21.85 2.81
CA GLN A 13 9.21 -22.36 4.13
C GLN A 13 8.03 -22.35 5.13
N LEU A 14 7.20 -21.29 5.10
CA LEU A 14 5.95 -21.24 5.86
C LEU A 14 4.93 -22.28 5.38
N ALA A 15 5.03 -22.72 4.12
CA ALA A 15 4.23 -23.80 3.56
C ALA A 15 4.58 -25.19 4.07
N SER A 16 5.81 -25.41 4.51
CA SER A 16 6.22 -26.70 5.07
C SER A 16 5.86 -26.89 6.54
N GLU A 17 5.48 -25.83 7.26
CA GLU A 17 5.48 -25.85 8.74
C GLU A 17 4.08 -25.94 9.39
N THR A 18 2.98 -25.91 8.63
CA THR A 18 1.63 -25.80 9.22
C THR A 18 0.53 -26.49 8.44
N LEU A 19 -0.06 -27.51 9.05
CA LEU A 19 -1.25 -28.23 8.61
C LEU A 19 -2.39 -28.05 9.63
N ASP A 20 -2.73 -26.80 9.97
CA ASP A 20 -3.80 -26.50 10.95
C ASP A 20 -4.94 -25.68 10.33
N GLY A 21 -5.26 -25.96 9.06
CA GLY A 21 -6.39 -25.32 8.36
C GLY A 21 -7.76 -25.59 9.00
N ASP A 22 -7.89 -26.60 9.87
CA ASP A 22 -9.14 -26.98 10.52
C ASP A 22 -9.53 -26.10 11.72
N PHE A 23 -8.62 -25.29 12.30
CA PHE A 23 -8.89 -24.67 13.60
C PHE A 23 -9.70 -23.35 13.54
N LEU A 24 -9.79 -22.66 12.39
CA LEU A 24 -10.36 -21.30 12.31
C LEU A 24 -11.34 -21.04 11.15
N LEU A 25 -11.54 -22.01 10.26
CA LEU A 25 -12.31 -21.84 9.03
C LEU A 25 -13.27 -23.00 8.84
N LYS A 26 -14.56 -22.76 9.11
CA LYS A 26 -15.59 -23.76 8.77
C LYS A 26 -15.68 -23.84 7.25
N ARG A 27 -15.59 -25.06 6.70
CA ARG A 27 -15.69 -25.33 5.26
C ARG A 27 -16.92 -24.70 4.60
N SER A 28 -18.04 -24.63 5.33
CA SER A 28 -19.27 -23.97 4.89
C SER A 28 -19.13 -22.45 4.74
N GLU A 29 -18.44 -21.78 5.67
CA GLU A 29 -18.20 -20.33 5.60
C GLU A 29 -17.30 -19.97 4.41
N TRP A 30 -16.27 -20.77 4.16
CA TRP A 30 -15.41 -20.58 2.99
C TRP A 30 -16.17 -20.77 1.68
N SER A 31 -16.96 -21.84 1.57
CA SER A 31 -17.73 -22.12 0.36
C SER A 31 -18.74 -21.00 0.08
N ALA A 32 -19.44 -20.53 1.12
CA ALA A 32 -20.35 -19.39 1.01
C ALA A 32 -19.61 -18.10 0.59
N PHE A 33 -18.39 -17.87 1.08
CA PHE A 33 -17.58 -16.72 0.66
C PHE A 33 -17.19 -16.81 -0.82
N LEU A 34 -16.80 -17.98 -1.31
CA LEU A 34 -16.45 -18.19 -2.73
C LEU A 34 -17.64 -17.92 -3.65
N GLU A 35 -18.82 -18.42 -3.30
CA GLU A 35 -20.05 -18.25 -4.07
C GLU A 35 -20.48 -16.77 -4.14
N ASN A 36 -20.31 -16.03 -3.05
CA ASN A 36 -20.73 -14.62 -2.93
C ASN A 36 -19.64 -13.61 -3.32
N SER A 37 -18.43 -14.05 -3.64
CA SER A 37 -17.32 -13.15 -4.01
C SER A 37 -17.55 -12.55 -5.39
N ALA A 38 -18.06 -11.31 -5.41
CA ALA A 38 -18.46 -10.61 -6.63
C ALA A 38 -17.30 -10.00 -7.44
N SER A 39 -16.14 -9.70 -6.83
CA SER A 39 -15.08 -8.97 -7.53
C SER A 39 -14.12 -9.89 -8.30
N SER A 40 -13.86 -9.56 -9.57
CA SER A 40 -12.93 -10.28 -10.44
C SER A 40 -11.51 -10.34 -9.88
N SER A 41 -11.10 -9.31 -9.14
CA SER A 41 -9.76 -9.24 -8.55
C SER A 41 -9.61 -10.18 -7.35
N VAL A 42 -10.64 -10.31 -6.51
CA VAL A 42 -10.64 -11.31 -5.42
C VAL A 42 -10.63 -12.72 -6.03
N LYS A 43 -11.40 -12.96 -7.09
CA LYS A 43 -11.35 -14.24 -7.82
C LYS A 43 -9.96 -14.57 -8.37
N SER A 44 -9.17 -13.57 -8.80
CA SER A 44 -7.79 -13.81 -9.26
C SER A 44 -6.89 -14.37 -8.15
N ILE A 45 -6.94 -13.79 -6.94
CA ILE A 45 -6.19 -14.32 -5.78
C ILE A 45 -6.72 -15.71 -5.42
N LEU A 46 -8.04 -15.89 -5.44
CA LEU A 46 -8.67 -17.18 -5.11
C LEU A 46 -8.32 -18.28 -6.11
N ASN A 47 -8.15 -17.96 -7.40
CA ASN A 47 -7.71 -18.92 -8.41
C ASN A 47 -6.26 -19.36 -8.22
N GLU A 48 -5.41 -18.54 -7.59
CA GLU A 48 -4.06 -18.96 -7.17
C GLU A 48 -4.09 -19.87 -5.93
N LEU A 49 -5.19 -19.86 -5.17
CA LEU A 49 -5.42 -20.66 -3.97
C LEU A 49 -6.09 -22.02 -4.26
N ASP A 50 -6.01 -22.50 -5.51
CA ASP A 50 -6.77 -23.63 -6.05
C ASP A 50 -6.76 -24.85 -5.09
N GLY A 51 -7.96 -25.30 -4.69
CA GLY A 51 -8.18 -26.43 -3.78
C GLY A 51 -8.85 -26.10 -2.44
N PRO A 52 -9.07 -27.12 -1.57
CA PRO A 52 -9.56 -26.90 -0.21
C PRO A 52 -8.59 -26.02 0.59
N ILE A 53 -9.09 -25.11 1.43
CA ILE A 53 -8.24 -24.36 2.40
C ILE A 53 -7.46 -25.32 3.31
N VAL A 54 -8.08 -26.45 3.67
CA VAL A 54 -7.44 -27.49 4.46
C VAL A 54 -6.29 -28.11 3.65
N GLY A 55 -5.06 -27.95 4.14
CA GLY A 55 -3.84 -28.36 3.43
C GLY A 55 -3.11 -27.24 2.70
N GLN A 56 -3.67 -26.02 2.67
CA GLN A 56 -2.96 -24.83 2.20
C GLN A 56 -1.91 -24.39 3.23
N ASN A 57 -0.87 -23.71 2.74
CA ASN A 57 0.13 -23.12 3.62
C ASN A 57 -0.43 -22.00 4.51
N LEU A 58 0.30 -21.65 5.56
CA LEU A 58 -0.07 -20.56 6.47
C LEU A 58 -0.37 -19.24 5.75
N ALA A 59 0.44 -18.89 4.74
CA ALA A 59 0.29 -17.62 4.05
C ALA A 59 -1.03 -17.55 3.26
N ASN A 60 -1.36 -18.61 2.54
CA ASN A 60 -2.62 -18.81 1.83
C ASN A 60 -3.81 -18.79 2.79
N THR A 61 -3.66 -19.40 3.96
CA THR A 61 -4.68 -19.38 5.02
C THR A 61 -4.88 -17.97 5.57
N ILE A 62 -3.81 -17.21 5.81
CA ILE A 62 -3.87 -15.81 6.26
C ILE A 62 -4.52 -14.91 5.18
N LEU A 63 -4.20 -15.13 3.89
CA LEU A 63 -4.82 -14.40 2.78
C LEU A 63 -6.33 -14.67 2.73
N ALA A 64 -6.75 -15.94 2.83
CA ALA A 64 -8.16 -16.31 2.88
C ALA A 64 -8.88 -15.67 4.07
N CYS A 65 -8.30 -15.76 5.27
CA CYS A 65 -8.82 -15.09 6.47
C CYS A 65 -8.96 -13.58 6.27
N THR A 66 -7.96 -12.94 5.68
CA THR A 66 -7.98 -11.49 5.40
C THR A 66 -9.08 -11.13 4.42
N LEU A 67 -9.25 -11.91 3.35
CA LEU A 67 -10.30 -11.70 2.35
C LEU A 67 -11.70 -11.84 2.95
N MET A 68 -11.90 -12.81 3.83
CA MET A 68 -13.19 -13.04 4.47
C MET A 68 -13.51 -12.01 5.55
N ASP A 69 -12.55 -11.72 6.44
CA ASP A 69 -12.74 -10.80 7.57
C ASP A 69 -12.74 -9.34 7.11
N LYS A 70 -12.08 -9.04 5.97
CA LYS A 70 -11.79 -7.68 5.49
C LYS A 70 -11.07 -6.82 6.54
N LYS A 71 -10.35 -7.48 7.46
CA LYS A 71 -9.75 -6.92 8.67
C LYS A 71 -8.54 -7.75 9.08
N VAL A 72 -7.52 -7.10 9.62
CA VAL A 72 -6.26 -7.74 10.09
C VAL A 72 -5.80 -7.24 11.46
N SER A 73 -6.52 -6.29 12.04
CA SER A 73 -6.32 -5.82 13.41
C SER A 73 -6.63 -6.90 14.45
N LYS A 74 -6.28 -6.60 15.71
CA LYS A 74 -6.41 -7.49 16.87
C LYS A 74 -7.77 -8.22 16.90
N GLY A 75 -7.70 -9.54 17.09
CA GLY A 75 -8.87 -10.42 17.15
C GLY A 75 -9.37 -10.92 15.79
N SER A 76 -8.74 -10.53 14.67
CA SER A 76 -9.01 -11.14 13.36
C SER A 76 -8.39 -12.54 13.28
N ARG A 77 -8.92 -13.39 12.39
CA ARG A 77 -8.35 -14.74 12.19
C ARG A 77 -6.93 -14.67 11.64
N ALA A 78 -6.66 -13.71 10.76
CA ALA A 78 -5.33 -13.45 10.24
C ALA A 78 -4.33 -13.09 11.35
N GLU A 79 -4.72 -12.26 12.32
CA GLU A 79 -3.87 -11.89 13.47
C GLU A 79 -3.65 -13.07 14.43
N HIS A 80 -4.67 -13.88 14.70
CA HIS A 80 -4.50 -15.09 15.50
C HIS A 80 -3.51 -16.08 14.85
N LEU A 81 -3.62 -16.30 13.53
CA LEU A 81 -2.69 -17.16 12.79
C LEU A 81 -1.26 -16.62 12.81
N LYS A 82 -1.09 -15.30 12.59
CA LYS A 82 0.21 -14.63 12.72
C LYS A 82 0.83 -14.89 14.10
N THR A 83 0.06 -14.70 15.16
CA THR A 83 0.52 -14.87 16.55
C THR A 83 0.83 -16.35 16.87
N ALA A 84 -0.04 -17.28 16.48
CA ALA A 84 0.14 -18.71 16.73
C ALA A 84 1.40 -19.28 16.07
N HIS A 85 1.79 -18.74 14.92
CA HIS A 85 2.93 -19.22 14.14
C HIS A 85 4.14 -18.28 14.17
N ASN A 86 4.18 -17.31 15.09
CA ASN A 86 5.30 -16.38 15.28
C ASN A 86 5.74 -15.65 14.00
N MET A 87 4.79 -15.29 13.12
CA MET A 87 5.10 -14.54 11.90
C MET A 87 5.50 -13.11 12.25
N SER A 88 6.61 -12.62 11.67
CA SER A 88 7.06 -11.26 11.90
C SER A 88 6.05 -10.22 11.41
N ASP A 89 6.01 -9.07 12.08
CA ASP A 89 5.09 -7.99 11.71
C ASP A 89 5.30 -7.49 10.28
N GLU A 90 6.55 -7.39 9.83
CA GLU A 90 6.87 -6.95 8.47
C GLU A 90 6.32 -7.94 7.42
N HIS A 91 6.54 -9.24 7.61
CA HIS A 91 6.04 -10.26 6.67
C HIS A 91 4.52 -10.29 6.65
N PHE A 92 3.89 -10.22 7.83
CA PHE A 92 2.44 -10.17 7.94
C PHE A 92 1.85 -8.97 7.20
N ARG A 93 2.43 -7.77 7.37
CA ARG A 93 1.98 -6.55 6.70
C ARG A 93 2.06 -6.66 5.19
N TRP A 94 3.17 -7.18 4.65
CA TRP A 94 3.30 -7.39 3.21
C TRP A 94 2.31 -8.42 2.68
N LEU A 95 2.13 -9.52 3.41
CA LEU A 95 1.23 -10.60 3.03
C LEU A 95 -0.22 -10.13 2.91
N VAL A 96 -0.70 -9.38 3.90
CA VAL A 96 -2.11 -8.96 3.95
C VAL A 96 -2.43 -7.69 3.17
N LEU A 97 -1.42 -7.00 2.62
CA LEU A 97 -1.64 -5.72 1.97
C LEU A 97 -2.43 -5.85 0.66
N GLU A 98 -2.12 -6.85 -0.16
CA GLU A 98 -2.78 -7.08 -1.44
C GLU A 98 -4.30 -7.31 -1.32
N PRO A 99 -4.80 -8.24 -0.49
CA PRO A 99 -6.24 -8.45 -0.35
C PRO A 99 -6.95 -7.19 0.20
N LEU A 100 -6.33 -6.46 1.13
CA LEU A 100 -6.90 -5.21 1.64
C LEU A 100 -7.01 -4.13 0.55
N VAL A 101 -5.99 -4.00 -0.31
CA VAL A 101 -5.99 -3.04 -1.42
C VAL A 101 -7.09 -3.40 -2.44
N LEU A 102 -7.20 -4.68 -2.82
CA LEU A 102 -8.22 -5.15 -3.75
C LEU A 102 -9.65 -4.97 -3.23
N GLN A 103 -9.83 -5.00 -1.91
CA GLN A 103 -11.11 -4.80 -1.26
C GLN A 103 -11.37 -3.35 -0.83
N GLY A 104 -10.46 -2.42 -1.17
CA GLY A 104 -10.59 -1.01 -0.83
C GLY A 104 -10.60 -0.73 0.68
N GLN A 105 -10.00 -1.60 1.51
CA GLN A 105 -9.97 -1.47 2.97
C GLN A 105 -8.92 -0.45 3.44
N TRP A 106 -9.00 0.78 2.93
CA TRP A 106 -7.99 1.82 3.14
C TRP A 106 -7.82 2.22 4.60
N MET A 107 -8.90 2.20 5.39
CA MET A 107 -8.83 2.48 6.83
C MET A 107 -8.06 1.40 7.59
N GLU A 108 -8.22 0.13 7.19
CA GLU A 108 -7.47 -0.97 7.78
C GLU A 108 -5.99 -0.89 7.36
N ILE A 109 -5.71 -0.54 6.11
CA ILE A 109 -4.35 -0.29 5.62
C ILE A 109 -3.67 0.83 6.40
N ASP A 110 -4.36 1.94 6.67
CA ASP A 110 -3.81 3.03 7.49
C ASP A 110 -3.46 2.53 8.90
N GLN A 111 -4.35 1.77 9.54
CA GLN A 111 -4.08 1.21 10.88
C GLN A 111 -2.93 0.21 10.88
N LEU A 112 -2.84 -0.61 9.83
CA LEU A 112 -1.80 -1.62 9.65
C LEU A 112 -0.41 -0.99 9.43
N LEU A 113 -0.37 0.12 8.68
CA LEU A 113 0.87 0.71 8.18
C LEU A 113 1.34 1.96 8.94
N LEU A 114 0.48 2.63 9.71
CA LEU A 114 0.80 3.87 10.39
C LEU A 114 0.80 3.65 11.91
N GLU A 115 2.00 3.43 12.46
CA GLU A 115 2.18 3.24 13.89
C GLU A 115 2.11 4.57 14.64
N LYS A 116 1.21 4.63 15.63
CA LYS A 116 1.17 5.73 16.59
C LYS A 116 2.21 5.49 17.67
N LYS A 117 3.36 6.18 17.58
CA LYS A 117 4.32 6.23 18.68
C LYS A 117 3.79 7.18 19.76
N TRP A 118 3.78 6.74 21.01
CA TRP A 118 3.24 7.49 22.15
C TRP A 118 3.82 8.90 22.33
N LEU A 119 5.05 9.15 21.86
CA LEU A 119 5.72 10.46 21.89
C LEU A 119 5.65 11.26 20.58
N SER A 120 5.19 10.66 19.47
CA SER A 120 5.18 11.34 18.17
C SER A 120 3.79 11.83 17.81
N ARG A 121 3.69 13.12 17.47
CA ARG A 121 2.47 13.69 16.88
C ARG A 121 2.18 13.15 15.48
N LYS A 122 3.20 12.65 14.78
CA LYS A 122 3.07 12.09 13.43
C LYS A 122 3.18 10.57 13.47
N PRO A 123 2.24 9.84 12.85
CA PRO A 123 2.39 8.40 12.67
C PRO A 123 3.70 8.08 11.94
N THR A 124 4.31 6.97 12.30
CA THR A 124 5.50 6.45 11.60
C THR A 124 5.07 5.32 10.69
N PRO A 125 5.49 5.32 9.41
CA PRO A 125 5.25 4.18 8.54
C PRO A 125 5.95 2.93 9.06
N SER A 126 5.26 1.80 9.04
CA SER A 126 5.80 0.52 9.47
C SER A 126 6.49 -0.25 8.34
N LEU A 127 6.45 0.25 7.11
CA LEU A 127 7.11 -0.30 5.93
C LEU A 127 7.80 0.82 5.12
N PRO A 128 8.81 0.50 4.29
CA PRO A 128 9.47 1.49 3.43
C PRO A 128 8.48 2.16 2.47
N ILE A 129 8.38 3.49 2.54
CA ILE A 129 7.38 4.27 1.78
C ILE A 129 7.58 4.16 0.27
N ASP A 130 8.82 4.16 -0.20
CA ASP A 130 9.16 3.98 -1.61
C ASP A 130 8.59 2.66 -2.16
N ARG A 131 8.77 1.56 -1.42
CA ARG A 131 8.22 0.24 -1.78
C ARG A 131 6.69 0.21 -1.71
N LEU A 132 6.10 0.87 -0.71
CA LEU A 132 4.65 0.98 -0.59
C LEU A 132 4.02 1.74 -1.77
N ILE A 133 4.61 2.86 -2.18
CA ILE A 133 4.12 3.63 -3.33
C ILE A 133 4.27 2.85 -4.63
N LEU A 134 5.38 2.12 -4.81
CA LEU A 134 5.56 1.21 -5.94
C LEU A 134 4.44 0.15 -5.98
N PHE A 135 4.14 -0.45 -4.83
CA PHE A 135 3.08 -1.44 -4.69
C PHE A 135 1.68 -0.85 -4.96
N PHE A 136 1.34 0.29 -4.35
CA PHE A 136 0.06 0.96 -4.61
C PHE A 136 -0.09 1.41 -6.05
N HIS A 137 0.99 1.84 -6.69
CA HIS A 137 0.99 2.20 -8.11
C HIS A 137 0.72 0.98 -9.00
N SER A 138 1.38 -0.16 -8.76
CA SER A 138 1.17 -1.38 -9.54
C SER A 138 -0.24 -1.95 -9.37
N MET A 139 -0.83 -1.79 -8.19
CA MET A 139 -2.21 -2.19 -7.87
C MET A 139 -3.27 -1.18 -8.33
N LYS A 140 -2.85 -0.10 -9.01
CA LYS A 140 -3.74 1.00 -9.45
C LYS A 140 -4.57 1.59 -8.30
N ALA A 141 -3.99 1.68 -7.10
CA ALA A 141 -4.66 2.28 -5.95
C ALA A 141 -5.03 3.75 -6.23
N PRO A 142 -6.08 4.27 -5.58
CA PRO A 142 -6.54 5.65 -5.74
C PRO A 142 -5.43 6.68 -5.53
N LYS A 143 -5.55 7.84 -6.19
CA LYS A 143 -4.57 8.93 -6.11
C LYS A 143 -4.39 9.40 -4.67
N GLU A 144 -5.48 9.49 -3.92
CA GLU A 144 -5.56 9.97 -2.55
C GLU A 144 -4.78 9.06 -1.59
N VAL A 145 -4.77 7.75 -1.86
CA VAL A 145 -3.99 6.77 -1.08
C VAL A 145 -2.50 7.00 -1.30
N LYS A 146 -2.06 7.06 -2.56
CA LYS A 146 -0.64 7.33 -2.88
C LYS A 146 -0.19 8.67 -2.32
N GLN A 147 -1.02 9.71 -2.44
CA GLN A 147 -0.76 11.02 -1.88
C GLN A 147 -0.58 10.99 -0.35
N ARG A 148 -1.46 10.27 0.36
CA ARG A 148 -1.40 10.13 1.81
C ARG A 148 -0.10 9.47 2.26
N PHE A 149 0.41 8.47 1.54
CA PHE A 149 1.66 7.80 1.92
C PHE A 149 2.91 8.55 1.47
N LEU A 150 2.86 9.29 0.35
CA LEU A 150 3.97 10.12 -0.13
C LEU A 150 4.40 11.19 0.89
N GLN A 151 3.49 11.65 1.76
CA GLN A 151 3.82 12.64 2.79
C GLN A 151 4.90 12.16 3.79
N TYR A 152 5.12 10.85 3.86
CA TYR A 152 6.08 10.22 4.76
C TYR A 152 7.44 9.92 4.08
N MET A 153 7.64 10.34 2.83
CA MET A 153 8.95 10.22 2.18
C MET A 153 10.04 10.97 2.97
N PRO A 154 11.24 10.37 3.15
CA PRO A 154 12.27 10.92 4.03
C PRO A 154 12.91 12.21 3.51
N GLY A 155 12.90 12.45 2.20
CA GLY A 155 13.54 13.62 1.59
C GLY A 155 13.02 13.96 0.19
N SER A 156 13.26 15.20 -0.21
CA SER A 156 12.80 15.74 -1.50
C SER A 156 13.45 15.06 -2.70
N GLU A 157 14.72 14.66 -2.62
CA GLU A 157 15.42 13.95 -3.68
C GLU A 157 14.81 12.57 -3.93
N SER A 158 14.70 11.73 -2.89
CA SER A 158 14.09 10.40 -2.99
C SER A 158 12.64 10.46 -3.48
N LEU A 159 11.88 11.48 -3.06
CA LEU A 159 10.53 11.70 -3.57
C LEU A 159 10.56 12.05 -5.07
N THR A 160 11.45 12.95 -5.49
CA THR A 160 11.58 13.35 -6.90
C THR A 160 11.93 12.15 -7.78
N ASP A 161 12.88 11.33 -7.35
CA ASP A 161 13.25 10.11 -8.06
C ASP A 161 12.07 9.14 -8.23
N LEU A 162 11.31 8.95 -7.16
CA LEU A 162 10.16 8.04 -7.16
C LEU A 162 9.05 8.54 -8.08
N VAL A 163 8.65 9.82 -7.98
CA VAL A 163 7.56 10.37 -8.79
C VAL A 163 7.94 10.46 -10.27
N VAL A 164 9.19 10.79 -10.59
CA VAL A 164 9.68 10.80 -11.98
C VAL A 164 9.67 9.38 -12.55
N ARG A 165 10.19 8.41 -11.79
CA ARG A 165 10.25 7.00 -12.23
C ARG A 165 8.86 6.42 -12.50
N LEU A 166 7.86 6.82 -11.72
CA LEU A 166 6.49 6.31 -11.85
C LEU A 166 5.56 7.22 -12.67
N GLY A 167 6.07 8.33 -13.21
CA GLY A 167 5.27 9.29 -13.96
C GLY A 167 4.20 10.01 -13.13
N LEU A 168 4.35 10.05 -11.80
CA LEU A 168 3.42 10.65 -10.82
C LEU A 168 3.72 12.15 -10.60
N PHE A 169 3.95 12.88 -11.68
CA PHE A 169 4.38 14.28 -11.62
C PHE A 169 3.36 15.19 -10.93
N ASP A 170 2.07 14.90 -11.09
CA ASP A 170 0.97 15.59 -10.41
C ASP A 170 1.15 15.48 -8.89
N LEU A 171 1.33 14.27 -8.36
CA LEU A 171 1.53 14.05 -6.93
C LEU A 171 2.80 14.74 -6.41
N GLY A 172 3.88 14.72 -7.19
CA GLY A 172 5.13 15.42 -6.85
C GLY A 172 4.93 16.94 -6.78
N LEU A 173 4.24 17.51 -7.77
CA LEU A 173 3.92 18.93 -7.86
C LEU A 173 3.08 19.37 -6.66
N GLU A 174 1.99 18.65 -6.38
CA GLU A 174 1.11 18.95 -5.25
C GLU A 174 1.86 18.89 -3.93
N TYR A 175 2.73 17.90 -3.76
CA TYR A 175 3.55 17.74 -2.56
C TYR A 175 4.48 18.95 -2.33
N PHE A 176 5.27 19.35 -3.34
CA PHE A 176 6.23 20.43 -3.17
C PHE A 176 5.55 21.80 -3.01
N ILE A 177 4.44 22.05 -3.73
CA ILE A 177 3.64 23.27 -3.58
C ILE A 177 3.06 23.38 -2.17
N ARG A 178 2.43 22.31 -1.65
CA ARG A 178 1.85 22.31 -0.30
C ARG A 178 2.90 22.55 0.78
N ARG A 179 4.11 22.00 0.60
CA ARG A 179 5.23 22.19 1.55
C ARG A 179 6.00 23.49 1.34
N LYS A 180 5.68 24.28 0.31
CA LYS A 180 6.44 25.47 -0.11
C LYS A 180 7.92 25.15 -0.35
N ASP A 181 8.23 23.93 -0.78
CA ASP A 181 9.60 23.50 -1.07
C ASP A 181 9.96 23.89 -2.52
N VAL A 182 10.42 25.13 -2.66
CA VAL A 182 10.84 25.70 -3.95
C VAL A 182 12.01 24.94 -4.56
N SER A 183 12.93 24.43 -3.73
CA SER A 183 14.10 23.69 -4.21
C SER A 183 13.67 22.34 -4.79
N GLY A 184 12.86 21.58 -4.06
CA GLY A 184 12.27 20.32 -4.51
C GLY A 184 11.42 20.51 -5.78
N LEU A 185 10.61 21.57 -5.84
CA LEU A 185 9.82 21.88 -7.02
C LEU A 185 10.70 22.16 -8.25
N ARG A 186 11.78 22.95 -8.12
CA ARG A 186 12.72 23.20 -9.22
C ARG A 186 13.41 21.92 -9.69
N ASN A 187 13.80 21.05 -8.76
CA ASN A 187 14.38 19.75 -9.09
C ASN A 187 13.38 18.89 -9.89
N LEU A 188 12.14 18.76 -9.41
CA LEU A 188 11.09 18.04 -10.13
C LEU A 188 10.87 18.58 -11.55
N LEU A 189 10.75 19.90 -11.70
CA LEU A 189 10.51 20.52 -13.01
C LEU A 189 11.67 20.33 -13.98
N SER A 190 12.92 20.33 -13.52
CA SER A 190 14.08 20.04 -14.37
C SER A 190 14.04 18.64 -15.01
N ARG A 191 13.24 17.74 -14.44
CA ARG A 191 13.05 16.34 -14.87
C ARG A 191 11.66 16.06 -15.44
N THR A 192 10.79 17.08 -15.47
CA THR A 192 9.43 16.96 -16.00
C THR A 192 9.45 17.41 -17.47
N PRO A 193 8.93 16.60 -18.41
CA PRO A 193 8.85 17.02 -19.81
C PRO A 193 8.04 18.31 -19.96
N SER A 194 8.55 19.26 -20.76
CA SER A 194 7.91 20.58 -20.94
C SER A 194 6.53 20.52 -21.60
N SER A 195 6.20 19.41 -22.26
CA SER A 195 4.89 19.15 -22.85
C SER A 195 3.80 18.85 -21.82
N ARG A 196 4.18 18.49 -20.58
CA ARG A 196 3.25 18.12 -19.52
C ARG A 196 2.61 19.35 -18.87
N GLU A 197 1.36 19.21 -18.45
CA GLU A 197 0.64 20.31 -17.79
C GLU A 197 1.26 20.65 -16.44
N GLU A 198 1.74 19.64 -15.71
CA GLU A 198 2.41 19.80 -14.43
C GLU A 198 3.66 20.71 -14.53
N PHE A 199 4.33 20.70 -15.69
CA PHE A 199 5.47 21.59 -15.95
C PHE A 199 5.03 23.05 -16.01
N LYS A 200 3.95 23.34 -16.74
CA LYS A 200 3.41 24.71 -16.88
C LYS A 200 2.88 25.25 -15.55
N ILE A 201 2.17 24.41 -14.80
CA ILE A 201 1.65 24.77 -13.46
C ILE A 201 2.82 25.11 -12.53
N GLY A 202 3.85 24.27 -12.50
CA GLY A 202 5.03 24.50 -11.66
C GLY A 202 5.81 25.75 -12.05
N GLN A 203 6.00 26.04 -13.35
CA GLN A 203 6.61 27.28 -13.80
C GLN A 203 5.81 28.51 -13.37
N THR A 204 4.49 28.44 -13.53
CA THR A 204 3.58 29.52 -13.11
C THR A 204 3.69 29.76 -11.60
N TYR A 205 3.72 28.71 -10.79
CA TYR A 205 3.92 28.81 -9.35
C TYR A 205 5.26 29.49 -9.00
N LEU A 206 6.35 29.10 -9.66
CA LEU A 206 7.69 29.65 -9.43
C LEU A 206 7.87 31.09 -9.91
N SER A 207 7.05 31.55 -10.85
CA SER A 207 7.09 32.93 -11.38
C SER A 207 6.44 33.96 -10.44
N LYS A 208 5.60 33.52 -9.49
CA LYS A 208 4.94 34.42 -8.55
C LYS A 208 5.89 34.86 -7.42
N PRO A 209 5.87 36.14 -6.98
CA PRO A 209 6.64 36.60 -5.83
C PRO A 209 6.27 35.84 -4.56
N VAL A 210 7.27 35.52 -3.73
CA VAL A 210 7.21 34.62 -2.54
C VAL A 210 6.15 35.03 -1.48
N GLY A 211 5.57 36.23 -1.58
CA GLY A 211 4.51 36.73 -0.69
C GLY A 211 3.05 36.57 -1.18
N HIS A 212 2.81 36.17 -2.43
CA HIS A 212 1.45 36.14 -3.03
C HIS A 212 0.95 34.73 -3.39
N THR A 213 1.74 33.69 -3.15
CA THR A 213 1.41 32.30 -3.52
C THR A 213 0.57 31.61 -2.45
N ARG A 214 -0.75 31.50 -2.69
CA ARG A 214 -1.61 30.57 -1.95
C ARG A 214 -1.59 29.22 -2.64
N SER A 215 -1.34 28.15 -1.88
CA SER A 215 -1.29 26.78 -2.41
C SER A 215 -2.61 26.35 -3.08
N HIS A 216 -3.74 26.93 -2.67
CA HIS A 216 -5.05 26.64 -3.25
C HIS A 216 -5.23 27.11 -4.70
N ASP A 217 -4.45 28.08 -5.17
CA ASP A 217 -4.60 28.62 -6.53
C ASP A 217 -4.12 27.67 -7.63
N PHE A 218 -3.52 26.53 -7.26
CA PHE A 218 -2.78 25.65 -8.18
C PHE A 218 -3.15 24.16 -8.06
N LEU A 219 -4.03 23.80 -7.13
CA LEU A 219 -4.29 22.41 -6.74
C LEU A 219 -5.76 22.00 -6.93
N VAL A 220 -6.48 22.64 -7.86
CA VAL A 220 -7.90 22.36 -8.11
C VAL A 220 -8.02 21.35 -9.26
N ASP A 221 -8.19 20.08 -8.89
CA ASP A 221 -9.18 19.10 -9.34
C ASP A 221 -8.83 17.70 -8.78
#